data_AF-V7D120-F1
#
_entry.id   AF-V7D120-F1
#
_cell.length_a   1.000
_cell.length_b   1.000
_cell.length_c   1.000
_cell.angle_alpha   90.00
_cell.angle_beta   90.00
_cell.angle_gamma   90.00
#
_symmetry.space_group_name_H-M   'P 1'
#
loop_
_entity.id
_entity.type
_entity.pdbx_description
1 polymer ?
#
loop_
_entity_poly.entity_id
_entity_poly.type
_entity_poly.pdbx_seq_one_letter_code
_entity_poly.pdbx_strand_id
1 'polypeptide(L)'
;MQHRRNRQRGFTLMEIMVVIFIIGLLIAVVAPSVLGNQDKAMKQKVMADLATLEQALDMYRLDNLRFPSSEQGLAALVKKPAQEPL
;
A
#
# COMPACT_ATOMS: atom_id res chain seq x y z
N MET A 1 27.89 33.42 -51.65
CA MET A 1 27.37 32.37 -50.75
C MET A 1 26.84 33.04 -49.48
N GLN A 2 25.53 33.22 -49.33
CA GLN A 2 24.93 33.83 -48.14
C GLN A 2 24.47 32.74 -47.17
N HIS A 3 25.19 32.56 -46.06
CA HIS A 3 24.75 31.71 -44.96
C HIS A 3 23.75 32.48 -44.09
N ARG A 4 22.47 32.12 -44.20
CA ARG A 4 21.42 32.59 -43.29
C ARG A 4 21.67 31.94 -41.93
N ARG A 5 22.22 32.70 -40.98
CA ARG A 5 22.27 32.30 -39.57
C ARG A 5 20.84 32.21 -39.05
N ASN A 6 20.39 30.99 -38.76
CA ASN A 6 19.16 30.75 -38.02
C ASN A 6 19.30 31.44 -36.65
N ARG A 7 18.54 32.52 -36.43
CA ARG A 7 18.43 33.14 -35.10
C ARG A 7 17.72 32.15 -34.19
N GLN A 8 18.45 31.60 -33.23
CA GLN A 8 17.86 30.85 -32.12
C GLN A 8 16.92 31.81 -31.38
N ARG A 9 15.62 31.51 -31.43
CA ARG A 9 14.61 32.19 -30.61
C ARG A 9 14.76 31.66 -29.19
N GLY A 10 15.23 32.51 -28.28
CA GLY A 10 15.29 32.21 -26.85
C GLY A 10 13.90 32.22 -26.20
N PHE A 11 13.81 31.60 -25.03
CA PHE A 11 12.60 31.53 -24.20
C PHE A 11 12.01 32.91 -23.89
N THR A 12 10.68 33.01 -23.89
CA THR A 12 9.97 34.22 -23.43
C THR A 12 9.49 34.06 -21.99
N LEU A 13 9.32 35.16 -21.27
CA LEU A 13 8.74 35.16 -19.93
C LEU A 13 7.32 34.56 -19.92
N MET A 14 6.53 34.86 -20.95
CA MET A 14 5.18 34.31 -21.14
C MET A 14 5.19 32.79 -21.20
N GLU A 15 6.19 32.20 -21.87
CA GLU A 15 6.33 30.75 -22.01
C GLU A 15 6.59 30.08 -20.66
N ILE A 16 7.44 30.67 -19.83
CA ILE A 16 7.71 30.18 -18.48
C ILE A 16 6.47 30.33 -17.59
N MET A 17 5.74 31.44 -17.69
CA MET A 17 4.51 31.65 -16.93
C MET A 17 3.44 30.60 -17.24
N VAL A 18 3.23 30.29 -18.53
CA VAL A 18 2.28 29.26 -18.97
C VAL A 18 2.71 27.88 -18.46
N VAL A 19 4.00 27.56 -18.49
CA VAL A 19 4.52 26.28 -17.97
C VAL A 19 4.26 26.15 -16.46
N ILE A 20 4.55 27.18 -15.67
CA ILE A 20 4.31 27.15 -14.21
C ILE A 20 2.81 27.03 -13.91
N PHE A 21 1.96 27.70 -14.70
CA PHE A 21 0.52 27.58 -14.58
C PHE A 21 0.03 26.15 -14.84
N ILE A 22 0.50 25.50 -15.91
CA ILE A 22 0.16 24.10 -16.22
C ILE A 22 0.64 23.15 -15.11
N ILE A 23 1.86 23.34 -14.60
CA ILE A 23 2.40 22.55 -13.48
C ILE A 23 1.52 22.72 -12.23
N GLY A 24 1.12 23.94 -11.90
CA GLY A 24 0.23 24.22 -10.77
C GLY A 24 -1.13 23.52 -10.89
N LEU A 25 -1.73 23.54 -12.10
CA LEU A 25 -2.97 22.81 -12.37
C LEU A 25 -2.83 21.29 -12.23
N LEU A 26 -1.74 20.72 -12.74
CA LEU A 26 -1.47 19.28 -12.63
C LEU A 26 -1.30 18.85 -11.17
N ILE A 27 -0.56 19.63 -10.37
CA ILE A 27 -0.36 19.34 -8.94
C ILE A 27 -1.69 19.37 -8.19
N ALA A 28 -2.57 20.35 -8.47
CA ALA A 28 -3.89 20.46 -7.84
C ALA A 28 -4.78 19.23 -8.09
N VAL A 29 -4.67 18.60 -9.28
CA VAL A 29 -5.44 17.40 -9.63
C VAL A 29 -4.83 16.13 -9.07
N VAL A 30 -3.50 16.00 -9.09
CA VAL A 30 -2.81 14.74 -8.74
C VAL A 30 -2.62 14.58 -7.22
N ALA A 31 -2.36 15.65 -6.47
CA ALA A 31 -2.11 15.60 -5.03
C ALA A 31 -3.20 14.88 -4.19
N PRO A 32 -4.52 15.10 -4.41
CA PRO A 32 -5.55 14.44 -3.60
C PRO A 32 -5.69 12.93 -3.88
N SER A 33 -5.21 12.43 -5.02
CA SER A 33 -5.37 11.03 -5.41
C SER A 33 -4.56 10.03 -4.56
N VAL A 34 -3.54 10.51 -3.85
CA VAL A 34 -2.57 9.65 -3.16
C VAL A 34 -2.96 9.40 -1.69
N LEU A 35 -3.76 10.28 -1.07
CA LEU A 35 -4.03 10.23 0.37
C LEU A 35 -5.32 9.48 0.77
N GLY A 36 -6.18 9.09 -0.18
CA GLY A 36 -7.55 8.64 0.14
C GLY A 36 -7.77 7.14 0.40
N ASN A 37 -6.76 6.28 0.17
CA ASN A 37 -6.98 4.83 0.10
C ASN A 37 -6.24 3.99 1.14
N GLN A 38 -5.39 4.60 1.98
CA GLN A 38 -4.60 3.86 2.96
C GLN A 38 -5.48 3.20 4.03
N ASP A 39 -6.49 3.91 4.55
CA ASP A 39 -7.39 3.35 5.57
C ASP A 39 -8.23 2.19 5.03
N LYS A 40 -8.70 2.29 3.79
CA LYS A 40 -9.44 1.20 3.13
C LYS A 40 -8.55 -0.02 2.91
N ALA A 41 -7.32 0.18 2.42
CA ALA A 41 -6.35 -0.89 2.25
C ALA A 41 -5.99 -1.56 3.59
N MET A 42 -5.85 -0.78 4.66
CA MET A 42 -5.56 -1.30 5.99
C MET A 42 -6.71 -2.16 6.53
N LYS A 43 -7.97 -1.72 6.36
CA LYS A 43 -9.15 -2.53 6.73
C LYS A 43 -9.22 -3.84 5.93
N GLN A 44 -8.98 -3.77 4.61
CA GLN A 44 -8.96 -4.95 3.76
C GLN A 44 -7.86 -5.93 4.17
N LYS A 45 -6.68 -5.41 4.53
CA LYS A 45 -5.57 -6.22 5.02
C LYS A 45 -5.95 -6.97 6.30
N VAL A 46 -6.54 -6.27 7.27
CA VAL A 46 -7.00 -6.91 8.52
C VAL A 46 -8.01 -8.02 8.26
N MET A 47 -8.95 -7.82 7.33
CA MET A 47 -9.91 -8.87 6.96
C MET A 47 -9.22 -10.09 6.35
N ALA A 48 -8.22 -9.90 5.49
CA ALA A 48 -7.46 -11.00 4.90
C ALA A 48 -6.61 -11.74 5.95
N ASP A 49 -5.98 -10.99 6.86
CA ASP A 49 -5.19 -11.56 7.95
C ASP A 49 -6.09 -12.39 8.89
N LEU A 50 -7.31 -11.91 9.20
CA LEU A 50 -8.29 -12.66 10.00
C LEU A 50 -8.71 -13.96 9.33
N ALA A 51 -9.05 -13.95 8.04
CA ALA A 51 -9.42 -15.16 7.31
C ALA A 51 -8.28 -16.21 7.32
N THR A 52 -7.03 -15.73 7.22
CA THR A 52 -5.85 -16.58 7.29
C THR A 52 -5.67 -17.19 8.70
N LEU A 53 -5.91 -16.39 9.75
CA LEU A 53 -5.86 -16.86 11.14
C LEU A 53 -6.97 -17.86 11.45
N GLU A 54 -8.19 -17.63 10.98
CA GLU A 54 -9.32 -18.58 11.12
C GLU A 54 -8.98 -19.93 10.50
N GLN A 55 -8.46 -19.92 9.27
CA GLN A 55 -8.03 -21.15 8.60
C GLN A 55 -6.93 -21.89 9.37
N ALA A 56 -5.95 -21.17 9.93
CA ALA A 56 -4.90 -21.77 10.74
C ALA A 56 -5.43 -22.38 12.05
N LEU A 57 -6.39 -21.71 12.70
CA LEU A 57 -7.07 -22.21 13.90
C LEU A 57 -7.88 -23.48 13.60
N ASP A 58 -8.57 -23.51 12.47
CA ASP A 58 -9.32 -24.70 12.04
C ASP A 58 -8.39 -25.89 11.78
N MET A 59 -7.26 -25.67 11.10
CA MET A 59 -6.23 -26.71 10.91
C MET A 59 -5.69 -27.23 12.24
N TYR A 60 -5.33 -26.32 13.16
CA TYR A 60 -4.88 -26.70 14.51
C TYR A 60 -5.93 -27.55 15.23
N ARG A 61 -7.21 -27.18 15.11
CA ARG A 61 -8.31 -27.93 15.72
C ARG A 61 -8.50 -29.29 15.07
N LEU A 62 -8.30 -29.44 13.77
CA LEU A 62 -8.37 -30.75 13.12
C LEU A 62 -7.29 -31.69 13.65
N ASP A 63 -6.07 -31.19 13.86
CA ASP A 63 -4.94 -31.99 14.33
C ASP A 63 -5.01 -32.31 15.83
N ASN A 64 -5.48 -31.35 16.65
CA ASN A 64 -5.44 -31.46 18.12
C ASN A 64 -6.82 -31.69 18.75
N LEU A 65 -7.87 -31.77 17.93
CA LEU A 65 -9.29 -31.88 18.31
C LEU A 65 -9.83 -30.71 19.14
N ARG A 66 -9.03 -29.66 19.35
CA ARG A 66 -9.36 -28.49 20.14
C ARG A 66 -8.57 -27.27 19.68
N PHE A 67 -9.05 -26.08 19.99
CA PHE A 67 -8.35 -24.82 19.72
C PHE A 67 -7.18 -24.60 20.69
N PRO A 68 -6.22 -23.72 20.36
CA PRO A 68 -5.17 -23.32 21.30
C PRO A 68 -5.76 -22.72 22.57
N SER A 69 -5.14 -22.99 23.72
CA SER A 69 -5.52 -22.34 24.97
C SER A 69 -5.07 -20.87 24.98
N SER A 70 -5.64 -20.04 25.87
CA SER A 70 -5.22 -18.65 26.03
C SER A 70 -3.73 -18.51 26.39
N GLU A 71 -3.17 -19.47 27.11
CA GLU A 71 -1.75 -19.50 27.49
C GLU A 71 -0.83 -19.83 26.30
N GLN A 72 -1.28 -20.71 25.40
CA GLN A 72 -0.58 -21.02 24.17
C GLN A 72 -0.67 -19.88 23.14
N GLY A 73 -1.85 -19.24 23.06
CA GLY A 73 -2.15 -18.15 22.15
C GLY A 73 -1.95 -18.52 20.68
N LEU A 74 -1.79 -17.49 19.83
CA LEU A 74 -1.55 -17.67 18.39
C LEU A 74 -0.15 -18.23 18.07
N ALA A 75 0.78 -18.25 19.04
CA ALA A 75 2.11 -18.83 18.86
C ALA A 75 2.05 -20.33 18.55
N ALA A 76 1.01 -21.02 19.04
CA ALA A 76 0.76 -22.43 18.73
C ALA A 76 0.47 -22.70 17.24
N LEU A 77 0.08 -21.69 16.46
CA LEU A 77 -0.14 -21.80 15.02
C LEU A 77 1.16 -21.77 14.21
N VAL A 78 2.26 -21.30 14.81
CA VAL A 78 3.56 -21.15 14.13
C VAL A 78 4.57 -22.19 14.61
N LYS A 79 4.52 -22.55 15.89
CA LYS A 79 5.42 -23.52 16.50
C LYS A 79 4.62 -24.51 17.33
N LYS A 80 4.95 -25.79 17.22
CA LYS A 80 4.36 -26.84 18.05
C LYS A 80 4.53 -26.47 19.54
N PRO A 81 3.43 -26.31 20.31
CA PRO A 81 3.52 -25.97 21.72
C PRO A 81 4.15 -27.12 22.53
N ALA A 82 4.90 -26.77 23.57
CA ALA A 82 5.55 -27.74 24.45
C ALA A 82 4.58 -28.39 25.45
N GLN A 83 3.43 -27.78 25.66
CA GLN A 83 2.37 -28.23 26.56
C GLN A 83 1.14 -28.56 25.75
N GLU A 84 0.45 -29.65 26.09
CA GLU A 84 -0.84 -29.97 25.48
C GLU A 84 -1.86 -28.88 25.80
N PRO A 85 -2.75 -28.52 24.86
CA PRO A 85 -3.84 -27.61 25.15
C PRO A 85 -4.72 -28.27 26.21
N LEU A 86 -4.68 -27.83 27.48
CA LEU A 86 -5.53 -28.38 28.55
C LEU A 86 -6.98 -27.92 28.40
#